data_AF-A0A165G1A1-F1
#
_entry.id   AF-A0A165G1A1-F1
#
_cell.length_a   1.000
_cell.length_b   1.000
_cell.length_c   1.000
_cell.angle_alpha   90.00
_cell.angle_beta   90.00
_cell.angle_gamma   90.00
#
_symmetry.space_group_name_H-M   'P 1'
#
loop_
_entity.id
_entity.type
_entity.pdbx_description
1 polymer ?
#
loop_
_entity_poly.entity_id
_entity_poly.type
_entity_poly.pdbx_seq_one_letter_code
_entity_poly.pdbx_strand_id
1 'polypeptide(L)'
;GHQATVTCLASSPDGQHVASGSTDGIIIIWNAKSGAATSTLRCHNIGRTPIESFRDAESRPAVTALAYSANGQRLISGSPDGVVRVWD
;
A
#
# COMPACT_ATOMS: atom_id res chain seq x y z
N GLY A 1 -9.93 4.47 -8.54
CA GLY A 1 -9.65 3.06 -8.23
C GLY A 1 -8.26 2.71 -8.70
N HIS A 2 -7.79 1.50 -8.39
CA HIS A 2 -6.47 1.02 -8.83
C HIS A 2 -6.40 0.83 -10.35
N GLN A 3 -5.19 0.96 -10.90
CA GLN A 3 -4.90 0.76 -12.33
C GLN A 3 -4.36 -0.64 -12.63
N ALA A 4 -4.05 -1.42 -11.59
CA ALA A 4 -3.61 -2.80 -11.69
C ALA A 4 -4.28 -3.67 -10.61
N THR A 5 -3.87 -4.93 -10.54
CA THR A 5 -4.43 -5.93 -9.62
C THR A 5 -4.30 -5.48 -8.17
N VAL A 6 -5.43 -5.45 -7.45
CA VAL A 6 -5.45 -5.32 -5.99
C VAL A 6 -4.96 -6.63 -5.39
N THR A 7 -3.94 -6.54 -4.56
CA THR A 7 -3.19 -7.68 -4.00
C THR A 7 -3.47 -7.89 -2.52
N CYS A 8 -3.83 -6.83 -1.81
CA CYS A 8 -4.00 -6.84 -0.36
C CYS A 8 -4.97 -5.76 0.10
N LEU A 9 -5.57 -6.00 1.26
CA LEU A 9 -6.60 -5.17 1.88
C LEU A 9 -6.37 -5.16 3.39
N ALA A 10 -6.71 -4.06 4.06
CA ALA A 10 -6.74 -3.97 5.52
C ALA A 10 -7.88 -3.06 5.97
N SER A 11 -8.61 -3.45 7.01
CA SER A 11 -9.60 -2.59 7.66
C SER A 11 -9.00 -1.92 8.88
N SER A 12 -9.33 -0.64 9.10
CA SER A 12 -8.99 0.02 10.35
C SER A 12 -9.76 -0.61 11.52
N PRO A 13 -9.18 -0.69 12.74
CA PRO A 13 -9.86 -1.24 13.91
C PRO A 13 -11.12 -0.49 14.32
N ASP A 14 -11.19 0.82 14.03
CA ASP A 14 -12.37 1.65 14.28
C ASP A 14 -13.49 1.47 13.22
N GLY A 15 -13.22 0.68 12.17
CA GLY A 15 -14.15 0.39 11.09
C GLY A 15 -14.48 1.58 10.19
N GLN A 16 -13.78 2.72 10.31
CA GLN A 16 -14.05 3.90 9.50
C GLN A 16 -13.35 3.87 8.14
N HIS A 17 -12.25 3.13 8.05
CA HIS A 17 -11.38 3.11 6.89
C HIS A 17 -11.09 1.69 6.41
N VAL A 18 -10.98 1.56 5.09
CA VAL A 18 -10.40 0.39 4.42
C VAL A 18 -9.21 0.88 3.62
N ALA A 19 -8.11 0.15 3.65
CA ALA A 19 -6.96 0.36 2.78
C ALA A 19 -6.88 -0.77 1.76
N SER A 20 -6.59 -0.44 0.51
CA SER A 20 -6.30 -1.40 -0.55
C SER A 20 -4.93 -1.11 -1.16
N GLY A 21 -4.16 -2.17 -1.44
CA GLY A 21 -2.86 -2.09 -2.07
C GLY A 21 -2.84 -2.86 -3.39
N SER A 22 -2.02 -2.42 -4.34
CA SER A 22 -2.01 -2.93 -5.71
C SER A 22 -0.60 -3.07 -6.29
N THR A 23 -0.50 -3.84 -7.36
CA THR A 23 0.72 -3.93 -8.19
C THR A 23 1.03 -2.66 -8.97
N ASP A 24 0.14 -1.65 -8.94
CA ASP A 24 0.40 -0.29 -9.44
C ASP A 24 1.22 0.57 -8.46
N GLY A 25 1.49 0.07 -7.26
CA GLY A 25 2.35 0.74 -6.28
C GLY A 25 1.66 1.84 -5.51
N ILE A 26 0.34 1.83 -5.57
CA ILE A 26 -0.53 2.77 -4.90
C ILE A 26 -1.25 2.02 -3.78
N ILE A 27 -1.47 2.75 -2.69
CA ILE A 27 -2.42 2.40 -1.65
C ILE A 27 -3.57 3.39 -1.75
N ILE A 28 -4.81 2.91 -1.73
CA ILE A 28 -6.00 3.77 -1.66
C ILE A 28 -6.66 3.56 -0.31
N ILE A 29 -6.97 4.66 0.38
CA ILE A 29 -7.78 4.66 1.59
C ILE A 29 -9.22 4.99 1.19
N TRP A 30 -10.15 4.23 1.74
CA TRP A 30 -11.57 4.32 1.48
C TRP A 30 -12.30 4.63 2.77
N ASN A 31 -13.34 5.46 2.69
CA ASN A 31 -14.32 5.55 3.76
C ASN A 31 -15.19 4.28 3.72
N ALA A 32 -15.21 3.53 4.83
CA ALA A 32 -15.89 2.25 4.89
C ALA A 32 -17.43 2.37 4.76
N LYS A 33 -18.01 3.51 5.15
CA LYS A 33 -19.47 3.73 5.11
C LYS A 33 -19.97 4.17 3.75
N SER A 34 -19.27 5.11 3.12
CA SER A 34 -19.69 5.67 1.83
C SER A 34 -19.08 4.95 0.62
N GLY A 35 -18.02 4.15 0.83
CA GLY A 35 -17.25 3.55 -0.26
C GLY A 35 -16.42 4.57 -1.05
N ALA A 36 -16.35 5.83 -0.61
CA ALA A 36 -15.60 6.86 -1.31
C ALA A 36 -14.10 6.70 -1.05
N ALA A 37 -13.29 6.85 -2.10
CA ALA A 37 -11.83 6.96 -1.94
C ALA A 37 -11.50 8.32 -1.29
N THR A 38 -10.84 8.28 -0.13
CA THR A 38 -10.49 9.47 0.66
C THR A 38 -9.03 9.88 0.48
N SER A 39 -8.12 8.95 0.19
CA SER A 39 -6.70 9.25 0.05
C SER A 39 -5.98 8.26 -0.85
N THR A 40 -4.90 8.73 -1.47
CA THR A 40 -4.05 7.94 -2.38
C THR A 40 -2.60 8.11 -1.95
N LEU A 41 -1.96 7.02 -1.52
CA LEU A 41 -0.57 7.01 -1.05
C LEU A 41 0.30 6.32 -2.11
N ARG A 42 1.39 6.99 -2.51
CA ARG A 42 2.38 6.42 -3.43
C ARG A 42 3.54 5.86 -2.63
N CYS A 43 3.59 4.54 -2.49
CA CYS A 43 4.61 3.87 -1.71
C CYS A 43 5.87 3.56 -2.54
N HIS A 44 5.73 3.13 -3.79
CA HIS A 44 6.87 2.67 -4.59
C HIS A 44 6.91 3.38 -5.94
N ASN A 45 7.86 4.31 -6.13
CA ASN A 45 8.19 4.80 -7.46
C ASN A 45 9.37 3.98 -8.00
N ILE A 46 9.25 3.52 -9.25
CA ILE A 46 10.36 2.98 -10.01
C ILE A 46 11.38 4.12 -10.17
N GLY A 47 12.45 4.15 -9.37
CA GLY A 47 13.54 5.12 -9.61
C GLY A 47 14.33 5.66 -8.42
N ARG A 48 14.16 5.18 -7.18
CA ARG A 48 14.97 5.68 -6.03
C ARG A 48 15.44 4.63 -5.02
N THR A 49 15.83 3.44 -5.46
CA THR A 49 16.60 2.53 -4.60
C THR A 49 18.01 2.34 -5.18
N PRO A 50 19.08 2.74 -4.47
CA PRO A 50 20.43 2.34 -4.81
C PRO A 50 20.72 0.99 -4.16
N ILE A 51 20.34 -0.14 -4.77
CA ILE A 51 20.88 -1.44 -4.37
C ILE A 51 21.08 -2.35 -5.59
N GLU A 52 22.35 -2.67 -5.85
CA GLU A 52 22.89 -3.33 -7.04
C GLU A 52 22.57 -4.84 -7.14
N SER A 53 21.55 -5.37 -6.46
CA SER A 53 21.42 -6.85 -6.29
C SER A 53 20.11 -7.51 -6.69
N PHE A 54 19.20 -6.86 -7.42
CA PHE A 54 18.06 -7.55 -8.05
C PHE A 54 17.87 -7.05 -9.48
N ARG A 55 18.67 -7.63 -10.39
CA ARG A 55 18.65 -7.38 -11.84
C ARG A 55 17.59 -8.25 -12.52
N ASP A 56 16.37 -8.14 -12.06
CA ASP A 56 15.23 -8.89 -12.56
C ASP A 56 14.20 -7.85 -13.01
N ALA A 57 13.62 -8.02 -14.20
CA ALA A 57 12.63 -7.12 -14.81
C ALA A 57 11.29 -7.00 -14.01
N GLU A 58 11.28 -7.43 -12.74
CA GLU A 58 10.12 -7.63 -11.88
C GLU A 58 10.19 -6.83 -10.56
N SER A 59 11.11 -5.86 -10.42
CA SER A 59 11.06 -4.84 -9.35
C SER A 59 9.87 -3.91 -9.56
N ARG A 60 8.66 -4.48 -9.48
CA ARG A 60 7.40 -3.79 -9.64
C ARG A 60 7.13 -2.99 -8.37
N PRO A 61 6.58 -1.78 -8.51
CA PRO A 61 6.11 -1.02 -7.38
C PRO A 61 4.87 -1.75 -6.86
N ALA A 62 5.01 -2.81 -6.07
CA ALA A 62 3.89 -3.65 -5.69
C ALA A 62 3.69 -3.58 -4.19
N VAL A 63 2.48 -3.20 -3.78
CA VAL A 63 2.06 -3.42 -2.39
C VAL A 63 1.67 -4.88 -2.29
N THR A 64 2.25 -5.62 -1.35
CA THR A 64 1.96 -7.06 -1.18
C THR A 64 1.33 -7.36 0.17
N ALA A 65 1.51 -6.48 1.15
CA ALA A 65 0.91 -6.58 2.47
C ALA A 65 0.47 -5.22 2.97
N LEU A 66 -0.67 -5.19 3.66
CA LEU A 66 -1.19 -4.04 4.38
C LEU A 66 -1.65 -4.47 5.77
N ALA A 67 -1.40 -3.61 6.76
CA ALA A 67 -1.93 -3.78 8.11
C ALA A 67 -2.15 -2.40 8.76
N TYR A 68 -3.28 -2.24 9.44
CA TYR A 68 -3.44 -1.15 10.38
C TYR A 68 -2.82 -1.51 11.73
N SER A 69 -2.21 -0.53 12.38
CA SER A 69 -1.89 -0.60 13.81
C SER A 69 -3.15 -0.82 14.65
N ALA A 70 -3.01 -1.46 15.81
CA ALA A 70 -4.13 -1.81 16.67
C ALA A 70 -4.94 -0.60 17.17
N ASN A 71 -4.31 0.57 17.28
CA ASN A 71 -4.98 1.82 17.62
C ASN A 71 -5.58 2.55 16.41
N GLY A 72 -5.42 2.01 15.19
CA GLY A 72 -5.94 2.56 13.94
C GLY A 72 -5.22 3.81 13.43
N GLN A 73 -4.20 4.32 14.13
CA GLN A 73 -3.55 5.59 13.79
C GLN A 73 -2.52 5.48 12.67
N ARG A 74 -2.05 4.27 12.39
CA ARG A 74 -1.03 4.02 11.38
C ARG A 74 -1.40 2.90 10.44
N LEU A 75 -1.04 3.07 9.18
CA LEU A 75 -1.03 2.03 8.18
C LEU A 75 0.41 1.58 7.92
N ILE A 76 0.59 0.27 7.74
CA ILE A 76 1.88 -0.36 7.45
C ILE A 76 1.75 -1.05 6.10
N SER A 77 2.72 -0.84 5.22
CA SER A 77 2.77 -1.45 3.89
C SER A 77 4.08 -2.16 3.63
N GLY A 78 4.02 -3.38 3.10
CA GLY A 78 5.17 -4.17 2.66
C GLY A 78 5.22 -4.36 1.15
N SER A 79 6.44 -4.46 0.59
CA SER A 79 6.68 -4.57 -0.84
C SER A 79 7.87 -5.46 -1.19
N PRO A 80 7.88 -6.05 -2.40
CA PRO A 80 9.04 -6.76 -2.95
C PRO A 80 10.29 -5.88 -3.10
N ASP A 81 10.18 -4.55 -2.99
CA ASP A 81 11.34 -3.65 -2.95
C ASP A 81 12.19 -3.82 -1.68
N GLY A 82 11.79 -4.70 -0.77
CA GLY A 82 12.48 -4.99 0.48
C GLY A 82 12.24 -3.93 1.55
N VAL A 83 11.34 -2.96 1.30
CA VAL A 83 11.09 -1.83 2.20
C VAL A 83 9.69 -1.88 2.78
N VAL A 84 9.61 -1.88 4.10
CA VAL A 84 8.38 -1.62 4.84
C VAL A 84 8.23 -0.12 5.05
N ARG A 85 7.04 0.43 4.78
CA ARG A 85 6.72 1.84 5.02
C ARG A 85 5.58 1.94 6.05
N VAL A 86 5.63 3.01 6.84
CA VAL A 86 4.65 3.33 7.87
C VAL A 86 4.08 4.70 7.55
N TRP A 87 2.75 4.80 7.59
CA TRP A 87 1.97 5.99 7.26
C TRP A 87 1.21 6.41 8.51
N ASP A 88 1.24 7.71 8.83
CA ASP A 88 0.40 8.35 9.85
C ASP A 88 -0.92 8.86 9.24
#